data_AF-A0A453M7N8-F1
#
_entry.id   AF-A0A453M7N8-F1
#
_cell.length_a   1.000
_cell.length_b   1.000
_cell.length_c   1.000
_cell.angle_alpha   90.00
_cell.angle_beta   90.00
_cell.angle_gamma   90.00
#
_symmetry.space_group_name_H-M   'P 1'
#
loop_
_entity.id
_entity.type
_entity.pdbx_description
1 polymer ?
#
loop_
_entity_poly.entity_id
_entity_poly.type
_entity_poly.pdbx_seq_one_letter_code
_entity_poly.pdbx_strand_id
1 'polypeptide(L)'
;MAAASLRKGNARLPPEVNRALFVRNLPFNISSEEMYDIFGKYGAIRQIRLGNAKDTRGTAYVVYEDIYDAKNAVDHLSGFNVANRYLIVLYSQLNRMSKKTDIKKKEDEITRLQEKYGVGSKTPSANDA
;
A
#
# COMPACT_ATOMS: atom_id res chain seq x y z
N MET A 1 2.79 -32.01 18.50
CA MET A 1 3.58 -30.85 18.95
C MET A 1 2.97 -29.59 18.35
N ALA A 2 2.07 -28.93 19.08
CA ALA A 2 1.41 -27.70 18.63
C ALA A 2 2.27 -26.50 19.03
N ALA A 3 2.82 -25.77 18.06
CA ALA A 3 3.52 -24.52 18.30
C ALA A 3 2.48 -23.43 18.59
N ALA A 4 2.51 -22.91 19.82
CA ALA A 4 1.72 -21.78 20.26
C ALA A 4 2.20 -20.51 19.54
N SER A 5 1.39 -20.01 18.59
CA SER A 5 1.63 -18.70 17.99
C SER A 5 1.12 -17.61 18.93
N LEU A 6 2.06 -16.93 19.57
CA LEU A 6 1.82 -15.79 20.46
C LEU A 6 1.04 -14.70 19.70
N ARG A 7 -0.15 -14.36 20.22
CA ARG A 7 -0.91 -13.18 19.80
C ARG A 7 -0.08 -11.93 20.10
N LYS A 8 0.64 -11.45 19.09
CA LYS A 8 1.36 -10.17 19.13
C LYS A 8 0.32 -9.06 19.37
N GLY A 9 0.43 -8.42 20.53
CA GLY A 9 -0.55 -7.45 21.03
C GLY A 9 -0.86 -6.32 20.05
N ASN A 10 -2.07 -5.78 20.17
CA ASN A 10 -2.61 -4.66 19.40
C ASN A 10 -1.87 -3.32 19.67
N ALA A 11 -0.57 -3.26 19.44
CA ALA A 11 0.11 -1.98 19.29
C ALA A 11 -0.37 -1.36 17.96
N ARG A 12 -1.28 -0.38 18.06
CA ARG A 12 -1.77 0.35 16.89
C ARG A 12 -0.56 0.98 16.18
N LEU A 13 -0.24 0.48 14.99
CA LEU A 13 0.80 1.04 14.15
C LEU A 13 0.41 2.47 13.74
N PRO A 14 1.39 3.37 13.54
CA PRO A 14 1.12 4.73 13.05
C PRO A 14 0.25 4.69 11.79
N PRO A 15 -0.62 5.70 11.57
CA PRO A 15 -1.55 5.72 10.43
C PRO A 15 -0.84 5.76 9.06
N GLU A 16 0.46 6.03 9.07
CA GLU A 16 1.33 6.05 7.88
C GLU A 16 1.79 4.65 7.46
N VAL A 17 1.75 3.67 8.37
CA VAL A 17 2.17 2.29 8.09
C VAL A 17 1.10 1.62 7.25
N ASN A 18 1.53 0.99 6.16
CA ASN A 18 0.65 0.28 5.24
C ASN A 18 1.24 -1.08 4.88
N ARG A 19 0.37 -2.04 4.55
CA ARG A 19 0.73 -3.36 4.03
C ARG A 19 1.38 -3.28 2.64
N ALA A 20 1.02 -2.24 1.90
CA ALA A 20 1.60 -1.96 0.60
C ALA A 20 2.83 -1.07 0.76
N LEU A 21 3.94 -1.51 0.17
CA LEU A 21 5.20 -0.79 0.10
C LEU A 21 5.47 -0.35 -1.34
N PHE A 22 6.11 0.82 -1.46
CA PHE A 22 6.63 1.35 -2.70
C PHE A 22 8.15 1.33 -2.67
N VAL A 23 8.73 0.60 -3.60
CA VAL A 23 10.17 0.40 -3.73
C VAL A 23 10.67 1.23 -4.90
N ARG A 24 11.73 2.01 -4.68
CA ARG A 24 12.41 2.80 -5.70
C ARG A 24 13.89 2.43 -5.76
N ASN A 25 14.52 2.89 -6.84
CA ASN A 25 15.94 2.70 -7.12
C ASN A 25 16.30 1.21 -7.36
N LEU A 26 15.34 0.41 -7.82
CA LEU A 26 15.59 -0.98 -8.18
C LEU A 26 16.46 -1.06 -9.44
N PRO A 27 17.37 -2.05 -9.51
CA PRO A 27 18.11 -2.31 -10.72
C PRO A 27 17.17 -2.75 -11.85
N PHE A 28 17.44 -2.33 -13.09
CA PHE A 28 16.51 -2.53 -14.20
C PHE A 28 16.40 -3.98 -14.68
N ASN A 29 17.34 -4.82 -14.26
CA ASN A 29 17.39 -6.24 -14.56
C ASN A 29 16.79 -7.10 -13.43
N ILE A 30 16.20 -6.51 -12.38
CA ILE A 30 15.65 -7.28 -11.27
C ILE A 30 14.49 -8.16 -11.73
N SER A 31 14.54 -9.44 -11.38
CA SER A 31 13.48 -10.42 -11.62
C SER A 31 12.38 -10.33 -10.56
N SER A 32 11.16 -10.76 -10.92
CA SER A 32 10.11 -10.98 -9.93
C SER A 32 10.52 -12.03 -8.87
N GLU A 33 11.28 -13.05 -9.27
CA GLU A 33 11.75 -14.10 -8.36
C GLU A 33 12.70 -13.53 -7.30
N GLU A 34 13.68 -12.71 -7.70
CA GLU A 34 14.58 -12.02 -6.77
C GLU A 34 13.82 -11.11 -5.81
N MET A 35 12.73 -10.47 -6.27
CA MET A 35 11.87 -9.68 -5.40
C MET A 35 11.17 -10.56 -4.37
N TYR A 36 10.67 -11.74 -4.75
CA TYR A 36 10.12 -12.69 -3.79
C TYR A 36 11.18 -13.20 -2.80
N ASP A 37 12.41 -13.43 -3.24
CA ASP A 37 13.50 -13.89 -2.37
C ASP A 37 13.96 -12.81 -1.36
N ILE A 38 13.99 -11.55 -1.78
CA ILE A 38 14.41 -10.44 -0.91
C ILE A 38 13.29 -10.09 0.08
N PHE A 39 12.08 -9.85 -0.41
CA PHE A 39 10.95 -9.40 0.40
C PHE A 39 10.29 -10.55 1.17
N GLY A 40 10.29 -11.77 0.62
CA GLY A 40 9.66 -12.94 1.24
C GLY A 40 10.32 -13.40 2.54
N LYS A 41 11.57 -12.99 2.79
CA LYS A 41 12.26 -13.24 4.07
C LYS A 41 11.61 -12.53 5.25
N TYR A 42 10.85 -11.46 5.01
CA TYR A 42 10.25 -10.64 6.05
C TYR A 42 8.79 -10.99 6.32
N GLY A 43 8.13 -11.71 5.41
CA GLY A 43 6.75 -12.13 5.58
C GLY A 43 6.08 -12.62 4.31
N ALA A 44 4.81 -13.02 4.44
CA ALA A 44 4.03 -13.52 3.31
C ALA A 44 3.64 -12.39 2.36
N ILE A 45 4.04 -12.52 1.09
CA ILE A 45 3.74 -11.55 0.04
C ILE A 45 2.42 -11.92 -0.62
N ARG A 46 1.49 -10.97 -0.64
CA ARG A 46 0.22 -11.06 -1.35
C ARG A 46 0.38 -10.82 -2.85
N GLN A 47 1.14 -9.78 -3.21
CA GLN A 47 1.32 -9.39 -4.60
C GLN A 47 2.56 -8.53 -4.79
N ILE A 48 3.29 -8.75 -5.89
CA ILE A 48 4.34 -7.86 -6.38
C ILE A 48 3.95 -7.29 -7.74
N ARG A 49 4.11 -5.99 -7.93
CA ARG A 49 3.89 -5.31 -9.20
C ARG A 49 5.10 -4.47 -9.56
N LEU A 50 5.85 -4.92 -10.57
CA LEU A 50 7.01 -4.22 -11.11
C LEU A 50 6.56 -3.14 -12.10
N GLY A 51 7.19 -1.96 -12.04
CA GLY A 51 7.02 -0.90 -13.02
C GLY A 51 7.80 -1.23 -14.30
N ASN A 52 7.07 -1.45 -15.39
CA ASN A 52 7.63 -1.81 -16.70
C ASN A 52 7.62 -0.68 -17.73
N ALA A 53 6.97 0.46 -17.44
CA ALA A 53 6.91 1.60 -18.34
C ALA A 53 8.20 2.43 -18.26
N LYS A 54 8.52 3.20 -19.32
CA LYS A 54 9.73 4.07 -19.36
C LYS A 54 9.85 4.96 -18.12
N ASP A 55 8.74 5.50 -17.64
CA ASP A 55 8.71 6.40 -16.48
C ASP A 55 8.68 5.68 -15.12
N THR A 56 8.32 4.39 -15.09
CA THR A 56 8.16 3.60 -13.85
C THR A 56 9.21 2.51 -13.70
N ARG A 57 10.11 2.36 -14.67
CA ARG A 57 11.24 1.41 -14.59
C ARG A 57 12.09 1.69 -13.35
N GLY A 58 12.46 0.62 -12.65
CA GLY A 58 13.20 0.73 -11.38
C GLY A 58 12.32 1.09 -10.18
N THR A 59 11.00 0.97 -10.32
CA THR A 59 10.04 1.04 -9.20
C THR A 59 9.22 -0.24 -9.11
N ALA A 60 8.75 -0.56 -7.92
CA ALA A 60 7.84 -1.68 -7.70
C ALA A 60 6.91 -1.40 -6.53
N TYR A 61 5.77 -2.09 -6.53
CA TYR A 61 4.85 -2.17 -5.42
C TYR A 61 4.87 -3.58 -4.85
N VAL A 62 5.06 -3.71 -3.54
CA VAL A 62 5.04 -4.98 -2.83
C VAL A 62 3.92 -4.91 -1.80
N VAL A 63 2.98 -5.85 -1.84
CA VAL A 63 1.88 -5.93 -0.89
C VAL A 63 2.08 -7.16 -0.04
N TYR A 64 2.20 -6.98 1.27
CA TYR A 64 2.21 -8.07 2.24
C TYR A 64 0.80 -8.45 2.68
N GLU A 65 0.65 -9.67 3.18
CA GLU A 65 -0.57 -10.10 3.86
C GLU A 65 -0.73 -9.38 5.22
N ASP A 66 0.37 -9.29 5.99
CA ASP A 66 0.41 -8.64 7.30
C ASP A 66 1.07 -7.24 7.24
N ILE A 67 0.58 -6.33 8.09
CA ILE A 67 1.09 -4.96 8.21
C ILE A 67 2.39 -4.88 9.03
N TYR A 68 2.57 -5.77 10.00
CA TYR A 68 3.79 -5.86 10.81
C TYR A 68 4.96 -6.37 9.97
N ASP A 69 4.71 -7.30 9.05
CA ASP A 69 5.71 -7.80 8.10
C ASP A 69 6.17 -6.69 7.15
N ALA A 70 5.21 -5.91 6.62
CA ALA A 70 5.51 -4.74 5.81
C ALA A 70 6.35 -3.71 6.57
N LYS A 71 6.04 -3.45 7.85
CA LYS A 71 6.86 -2.57 8.69
C LYS A 71 8.28 -3.10 8.84
N ASN A 72 8.41 -4.38 9.16
CA ASN A 72 9.71 -5.01 9.34
C ASN A 72 10.56 -4.93 8.07
N ALA A 73 9.93 -5.15 6.91
CA ALA A 73 10.59 -5.02 5.62
C ALA A 73 11.07 -3.58 5.35
N VAL A 74 10.29 -2.54 5.67
CA VAL A 74 10.73 -1.14 5.51
C VAL A 74 11.96 -0.84 6.35
N ASP A 75 11.93 -1.23 7.63
CA ASP A 75 13.00 -0.91 8.59
C ASP A 75 14.34 -1.56 8.19
N HIS A 76 14.32 -2.73 7.53
CA HIS A 76 15.53 -3.49 7.19
C HIS A 76 15.96 -3.39 5.73
N LEU A 77 15.02 -3.19 4.79
CA LEU A 77 15.33 -3.12 3.35
C LEU A 77 15.56 -1.70 2.86
N SER A 78 15.17 -0.68 3.63
CA SER A 78 15.53 0.70 3.29
C SER A 78 17.04 0.88 3.44
N GLY A 79 17.71 1.26 2.35
CA GLY A 79 19.17 1.35 2.29
C GLY A 79 19.87 0.02 2.05
N PHE A 80 19.15 -1.06 1.70
CA PHE A 80 19.78 -2.33 1.32
C PHE A 80 20.43 -2.21 -0.06
N ASN A 81 21.68 -2.66 -0.20
CA ASN A 81 22.41 -2.59 -1.46
C ASN A 81 22.09 -3.82 -2.34
N VAL A 82 21.47 -3.57 -3.49
CA VAL A 82 21.23 -4.58 -4.54
C VAL A 82 21.90 -4.12 -5.82
N ALA A 83 22.87 -4.89 -6.31
CA ALA A 83 23.60 -4.60 -7.55
C ALA A 83 24.19 -3.17 -7.59
N ASN A 84 24.87 -2.76 -6.52
CA ASN A 84 25.44 -1.42 -6.31
C ASN A 84 24.42 -0.28 -6.27
N ARG A 85 23.15 -0.59 -5.97
CA ARG A 85 22.08 0.40 -5.78
C ARG A 85 21.42 0.22 -4.42
N TYR A 86 21.36 1.31 -3.67
CA TYR A 86 20.65 1.34 -2.40
C TYR A 86 19.15 1.46 -2.62
N LEU A 87 18.40 0.45 -2.19
CA LEU A 87 16.95 0.45 -2.31
C LEU A 87 16.34 1.52 -1.41
N ILE A 88 15.29 2.15 -1.92
CA ILE A 88 14.47 3.07 -1.14
C ILE A 88 13.11 2.41 -0.98
N VAL A 89 12.75 2.05 0.25
CA VAL A 89 11.47 1.39 0.57
C VAL A 89 10.62 2.36 1.38
N LEU A 90 9.42 2.66 0.87
CA LEU A 90 8.48 3.60 1.48
C LEU A 90 7.13 2.93 1.67
N TYR A 91 6.35 3.37 2.66
CA TYR A 91 4.95 2.97 2.74
C TYR A 91 4.17 3.52 1.56
N SER A 92 3.42 2.66 0.89
CA SER A 92 2.58 3.07 -0.22
C SER A 92 1.39 3.86 0.29
N GLN A 93 1.21 5.05 -0.28
CA GLN A 93 0.05 5.91 -0.05
C GLN A 93 -1.16 5.45 -0.89
N LEU A 94 -1.29 4.15 -1.20
CA LEU A 94 -2.38 3.61 -2.03
C LEU A 94 -3.76 4.01 -1.48
N ASN A 95 -3.89 4.14 -0.15
CA ASN A 95 -5.11 4.63 0.49
C ASN A 95 -5.46 6.08 0.12
N ARG A 96 -4.53 6.94 -0.33
CA ARG A 96 -4.88 8.27 -0.87
C ARG A 96 -5.36 8.20 -2.32
N MET A 97 -4.84 7.27 -3.12
CA MET A 97 -5.18 7.16 -4.55
C MET A 97 -6.51 6.40 -4.73
N SER A 98 -6.66 5.23 -4.09
CA SER A 98 -7.86 4.39 -4.18
C SER A 98 -9.07 5.06 -3.52
N LYS A 99 -8.92 5.58 -2.28
CA LYS A 99 -10.03 6.29 -1.63
C LYS A 99 -10.55 7.46 -2.46
N LYS A 100 -9.68 8.25 -3.09
CA LYS A 100 -10.13 9.37 -3.94
C LYS A 100 -10.93 8.90 -5.15
N THR A 101 -10.51 7.82 -5.80
CA THR A 101 -11.21 7.28 -6.98
C THR A 101 -12.52 6.59 -6.60
N ASP A 102 -12.53 5.83 -5.51
CA ASP A 102 -13.72 5.11 -5.02
C ASP A 102 -14.77 6.06 -4.42
N ILE A 103 -14.33 7.10 -3.70
CA ILE A 103 -15.22 8.14 -3.16
C ILE A 103 -15.84 8.95 -4.32
N LYS A 104 -15.02 9.41 -5.28
CA LYS A 104 -15.52 10.19 -6.42
C LYS A 104 -16.54 9.42 -7.26
N LYS A 105 -16.31 8.12 -7.52
CA LYS A 105 -17.28 7.27 -8.23
C LYS A 105 -18.59 7.12 -7.45
N LYS A 106 -18.51 6.94 -6.13
CA LYS A 106 -19.71 6.86 -5.27
C LYS A 106 -20.46 8.18 -5.20
N GLU A 107 -19.76 9.31 -5.15
CA GLU A 107 -20.36 10.64 -5.20
C GLU A 107 -21.09 10.87 -6.52
N ASP A 108 -20.48 10.55 -7.66
CA ASP A 108 -21.12 10.64 -8.97
C ASP A 108 -22.35 9.71 -9.08
N GLU A 109 -22.28 8.50 -8.52
CA GLU A 109 -23.39 7.53 -8.52
C GLU A 109 -24.54 7.98 -7.62
N ILE A 110 -24.25 8.47 -6.41
CA ILE A 110 -25.25 9.01 -5.49
C ILE A 110 -25.90 10.25 -6.09
N THR A 111 -25.14 11.14 -6.74
CA THR A 111 -25.66 12.34 -7.40
C THR A 111 -26.67 11.97 -8.50
N ARG A 112 -26.30 11.00 -9.36
CA ARG A 112 -27.21 10.49 -10.41
C ARG A 112 -28.45 9.82 -9.85
N LEU A 113 -28.33 9.09 -8.73
CA LEU A 113 -29.47 8.47 -8.06
C LEU A 113 -30.38 9.53 -7.41
N GLN A 114 -29.81 10.56 -6.78
CA GLN A 114 -30.57 11.67 -6.20
C GLN A 114 -31.36 12.44 -7.26
N GLU A 115 -30.77 12.71 -8.43
CA GLU A 115 -31.44 13.33 -9.57
C GLU A 115 -32.55 12.42 -10.14
N LYS A 116 -32.24 11.13 -10.33
CA LYS A 116 -33.19 10.15 -10.90
C LYS A 116 -34.41 9.90 -10.02
N TYR A 117 -34.25 9.93 -8.70
CA TYR A 117 -35.32 9.63 -7.74
C TYR A 117 -35.87 10.89 -7.04
N GLY A 118 -35.42 12.10 -7.42
CA GLY A 118 -35.96 13.36 -6.89
C GLY A 118 -35.79 13.53 -5.37
N VAL A 119 -34.79 12.88 -4.76
CA VAL A 119 -34.57 12.91 -3.30
C VAL A 119 -33.57 14.02 -2.95
N GLY A 120 -34.06 15.24 -2.74
CA GLY A 120 -33.27 16.34 -2.20
C GLY A 120 -33.21 16.27 -0.67
N SER A 121 -32.17 15.66 -0.08
CA SER A 121 -31.92 15.78 1.35
C SER A 121 -31.27 17.13 1.65
N LYS A 122 -32.08 18.15 1.94
CA LYS A 122 -31.62 19.29 2.75
C LYS A 122 -31.28 18.76 4.14
N THR A 123 -30.02 18.85 4.55
CA THR A 123 -29.70 18.97 5.99
C THR A 123 -28.50 19.91 6.11
N PRO A 124 -28.56 20.92 6.99
CA PRO A 124 -27.73 22.11 6.90
C PRO A 124 -26.32 21.87 7.44
N SER A 125 -25.37 22.60 6.84
CA SER A 125 -24.01 22.80 7.34
C SER A 125 -24.06 23.29 8.79
N ALA A 126 -23.53 22.51 9.72
CA ALA A 126 -23.19 22.97 11.06
C ALA A 126 -21.71 23.33 11.06
N ASN A 127 -21.38 24.61 10.84
CA ASN A 127 -20.14 25.26 11.30
C ASN A 127 -20.09 26.76 10.96
N ASP A 128 -21.11 27.51 11.36
CA ASP A 128 -21.00 28.96 11.54
C ASP A 128 -21.49 29.30 12.95
N ALA A 129 -20.53 29.42 13.87
CA ALA A 129 -20.68 30.07 15.17
C ALA A 129 -19.45 30.95 15.40
#